data_AF-A0A955YE62-F1
#
_entry.id   AF-A0A955YE62-F1
#
_cell.length_a   1.000
_cell.length_b   1.000
_cell.length_c   1.000
_cell.angle_alpha   90.00
_cell.angle_beta   90.00
_cell.angle_gamma   90.00
#
_symmetry.space_group_name_H-M   'P 1'
#
loop_
_entity.id
_entity.type
_entity.pdbx_description
1 polymer ?
#
loop_
_entity_poly.entity_id
_entity_poly.type
_entity_poly.pdbx_seq_one_letter_code
_entity_poly.pdbx_strand_id
1 'polypeptide(L)'
;MLPPDPPLPDDLAAAWEAVQHDWDTDSRHAAFIELCAAQGRLPDAGALYRRVREELPEHATVAEQQQQRIMARALVMLAQHAPERAGPGARRVVLAAAVVVAIVMMTSAVWAASRLLANSG
;
A
#
# COMPACT_ATOMS: atom_id res chain seq x y z
N MET A 1 -2.42 -25.51 -15.12
CA MET A 1 -2.89 -24.63 -16.22
C MET A 1 -2.57 -23.21 -15.78
N LEU A 2 -1.62 -22.57 -16.45
CA LEU A 2 -1.20 -21.22 -16.09
C LEU A 2 -2.33 -20.24 -16.46
N PRO A 3 -2.66 -19.24 -15.63
CA PRO A 3 -3.65 -18.23 -15.99
C PRO A 3 -3.26 -17.53 -17.30
N PRO A 4 -4.23 -17.14 -18.16
CA PRO A 4 -3.98 -16.43 -19.41
C PRO A 4 -3.23 -15.10 -19.15
N ASP A 5 -2.58 -14.56 -20.19
CA ASP A 5 -1.80 -13.34 -20.01
C ASP A 5 -2.70 -12.22 -19.51
N PRO A 6 -2.23 -11.42 -18.54
CA PRO A 6 -3.00 -10.27 -18.10
C PRO A 6 -3.17 -9.32 -19.29
N PRO A 7 -4.38 -8.76 -19.51
CA PRO A 7 -4.56 -7.75 -20.54
C PRO A 7 -3.75 -6.51 -20.16
N LEU A 8 -2.70 -6.19 -20.92
CA LEU A 8 -1.87 -4.99 -20.74
C LEU A 8 -2.38 -3.86 -21.65
N PRO A 9 -2.46 -2.61 -21.19
CA PRO A 9 -2.58 -1.45 -22.06
C PRO A 9 -1.34 -1.30 -22.94
N ASP A 10 -1.50 -0.57 -24.04
CA ASP A 10 -0.53 -0.51 -25.13
C ASP A 10 0.88 -0.08 -24.69
N ASP A 11 0.98 0.82 -23.73
CA ASP A 11 2.26 1.30 -23.18
C ASP A 11 3.02 0.23 -22.39
N LEU A 12 2.31 -0.52 -21.54
CA LEU A 12 2.85 -1.67 -20.80
C LEU A 12 3.17 -2.83 -21.74
N ALA A 13 2.34 -3.06 -22.76
CA ALA A 13 2.59 -4.08 -23.77
C ALA A 13 3.87 -3.78 -24.56
N ALA A 14 4.06 -2.53 -25.00
CA ALA A 14 5.28 -2.11 -25.69
C ALA A 14 6.53 -2.18 -24.79
N ALA A 15 6.41 -1.81 -23.52
CA ALA A 15 7.50 -1.95 -22.56
C ALA A 15 7.86 -3.42 -22.31
N TRP A 16 6.86 -4.31 -22.23
CA TRP A 16 7.08 -5.74 -22.09
C TRP A 16 7.70 -6.36 -23.36
N GLU A 17 7.27 -5.94 -24.54
CA GLU A 17 7.89 -6.35 -25.81
C GLU A 17 9.36 -5.94 -25.86
N ALA A 18 9.70 -4.73 -25.41
CA ALA A 18 11.09 -4.28 -25.33
C ALA A 18 11.94 -5.11 -24.35
N VAL A 19 11.35 -5.60 -23.25
CA VAL A 19 12.00 -6.55 -22.34
C VAL A 19 12.24 -7.89 -23.02
N GLN A 20 11.26 -8.42 -23.73
CA GLN A 20 11.39 -9.70 -24.43
C GLN A 20 12.40 -9.64 -25.57
N HIS A 21 12.50 -8.51 -26.27
CA HIS A 21 13.47 -8.31 -27.34
C HIS A 21 14.91 -8.26 -26.84
N ASP A 22 15.11 -7.77 -25.62
CA ASP A 22 16.43 -7.52 -25.03
C ASP A 22 16.43 -7.96 -23.55
N TRP A 23 16.30 -9.28 -23.37
CA TRP A 23 16.05 -9.90 -22.07
C TRP A 23 17.20 -9.72 -21.07
N ASP A 24 18.45 -9.74 -21.54
CA ASP A 24 19.60 -9.63 -20.62
C ASP A 24 19.85 -8.18 -20.15
N THR A 25 19.08 -7.22 -20.66
CA THR A 25 19.24 -5.81 -20.33
C THR A 25 18.42 -5.43 -19.10
N ASP A 26 19.11 -5.32 -17.96
CA ASP A 26 18.49 -5.01 -16.67
C ASP A 26 17.69 -3.70 -16.64
N SER A 27 18.11 -2.70 -17.43
CA SER A 27 17.42 -1.41 -17.51
C SER A 27 16.04 -1.52 -18.15
N ARG A 28 15.83 -2.48 -19.08
CA ARG A 28 14.51 -2.76 -19.68
C ARG A 28 13.56 -3.32 -18.63
N HIS A 29 14.05 -4.29 -17.85
CA HIS A 29 13.28 -4.86 -16.75
C HIS A 29 12.90 -3.80 -15.72
N ALA A 30 13.87 -2.98 -15.30
CA ALA A 30 13.63 -1.92 -14.33
C ALA A 30 12.60 -0.90 -14.84
N ALA A 31 12.71 -0.46 -16.10
CA ALA A 31 11.77 0.46 -16.72
C ALA A 31 10.35 -0.10 -16.78
N PHE A 32 10.19 -1.38 -17.16
CA PHE A 32 8.89 -2.04 -17.17
C PHE A 32 8.29 -2.18 -15.76
N ILE A 33 9.08 -2.61 -14.77
CA ILE A 33 8.61 -2.75 -13.38
C ILE A 33 8.21 -1.40 -12.78
N GLU A 34 8.98 -0.35 -13.05
CA GLU A 34 8.64 1.02 -12.64
C GLU A 34 7.33 1.50 -13.28
N LEU A 35 7.12 1.24 -14.58
CA LEU A 35 5.88 1.60 -15.26
C LEU A 35 4.68 0.82 -14.67
N CYS A 36 4.83 -0.47 -14.40
CA CYS A 36 3.83 -1.26 -13.69
C CYS A 36 3.55 -0.72 -12.28
N ALA A 37 4.58 -0.30 -11.53
CA ALA A 37 4.41 0.28 -10.21
C ALA A 37 3.62 1.60 -10.26
N ALA A 38 3.94 2.48 -11.21
CA ALA A 38 3.27 3.76 -11.41
C ALA A 38 1.77 3.59 -11.73
N GLN A 39 1.40 2.51 -12.42
CA GLN A 39 0.01 2.20 -12.77
C GLN A 39 -0.70 1.28 -11.78
N GLY A 40 -0.05 0.85 -10.69
CA GLY A 40 -0.63 -0.10 -9.73
C GLY A 40 -0.80 -1.53 -10.27
N ARG A 41 -0.03 -1.88 -11.31
CA ARG A 41 -0.10 -3.14 -12.08
C ARG A 41 1.07 -4.10 -11.83
N LEU A 42 1.72 -4.00 -10.67
CA LEU A 42 2.76 -4.95 -10.24
C LEU A 42 2.33 -6.43 -10.25
N PRO A 43 1.07 -6.79 -9.92
CA PRO A 43 0.61 -8.17 -10.02
C PRO A 43 0.71 -8.74 -11.44
N ASP A 44 0.48 -7.92 -12.48
CA ASP A 44 0.55 -8.33 -13.88
C ASP A 44 2.00 -8.62 -14.28
N ALA A 45 2.94 -7.75 -13.89
CA ALA A 45 4.37 -8.02 -14.06
C ALA A 45 4.79 -9.33 -13.40
N GLY A 46 4.31 -9.58 -12.17
CA GLY A 46 4.60 -10.82 -11.45
C GLY A 46 4.10 -12.08 -12.16
N ALA A 47 2.94 -11.99 -12.82
CA ALA A 47 2.39 -13.08 -13.62
C ALA A 47 3.22 -13.37 -14.87
N LEU A 48 3.65 -12.32 -15.59
CA LEU A 48 4.48 -12.43 -16.79
C LEU A 48 5.84 -13.07 -16.49
N TYR A 49 6.56 -12.59 -15.47
CA TYR A 49 7.83 -13.20 -15.08
C TYR A 49 7.66 -14.61 -14.53
N ARG A 50 6.54 -14.92 -13.86
CA ARG A 50 6.24 -16.29 -13.43
C ARG A 50 6.15 -17.22 -14.62
N ARG A 51 5.43 -16.79 -15.65
CA ARG A 51 5.29 -17.53 -16.88
C ARG A 51 6.62 -17.76 -17.56
N VAL A 52 7.42 -16.71 -17.76
CA VAL A 52 8.75 -16.84 -18.37
C VAL A 52 9.60 -17.84 -17.59
N ARG A 53 9.58 -17.80 -16.26
CA ARG A 53 10.33 -18.75 -15.42
C ARG A 53 9.88 -20.21 -15.59
N GLU A 54 8.59 -20.44 -15.80
CA GLU A 54 8.01 -21.77 -15.90
C GLU A 54 8.05 -22.34 -17.33
N GLU A 55 8.00 -21.48 -18.34
CA GLU A 55 7.95 -21.86 -19.76
C GLU A 55 9.32 -21.82 -20.45
N LEU A 56 10.24 -20.96 -19.99
CA LEU A 56 11.57 -20.74 -20.58
C LEU A 56 12.67 -20.95 -19.52
N PRO A 57 13.17 -22.20 -19.36
CA PRO A 57 14.19 -22.53 -18.36
C PRO A 57 15.47 -21.69 -18.47
N GLU A 58 15.87 -21.31 -19.67
CA GLU A 58 17.02 -20.45 -19.96
C GLU A 58 16.91 -19.05 -19.35
N HIS A 59 15.68 -18.57 -19.13
CA HIS A 59 15.40 -17.25 -18.57
C HIS A 59 14.94 -17.32 -17.11
N ALA A 60 14.81 -18.52 -16.55
CA ALA A 60 14.21 -18.75 -15.24
C ALA A 60 14.93 -18.00 -14.11
N THR A 61 16.26 -18.00 -14.12
CA THR A 61 17.05 -17.30 -13.08
C THR A 61 16.83 -15.79 -13.12
N VAL A 62 16.83 -15.17 -14.30
CA VAL A 62 16.59 -13.73 -14.44
C VAL A 62 15.15 -13.41 -14.05
N ALA A 63 14.18 -14.20 -14.52
CA ALA A 63 12.79 -14.02 -14.19
C ALA A 63 12.53 -14.09 -12.67
N GLU A 64 13.16 -15.03 -11.97
CA GLU A 64 13.07 -15.13 -10.51
C GLU A 64 13.64 -13.89 -9.81
N GLN A 65 14.78 -13.37 -10.26
CA GLN A 65 15.35 -12.13 -9.72
C GLN A 65 14.40 -10.94 -9.92
N GLN A 66 13.78 -10.81 -11.09
CA GLN A 66 12.80 -9.75 -11.35
C GLN A 66 11.53 -9.92 -10.50
N GLN A 67 11.07 -11.16 -10.24
CA GLN A 67 9.97 -11.41 -9.30
C GLN A 67 10.29 -10.96 -7.87
N GLN A 68 11.52 -11.21 -7.40
CA GLN A 68 11.97 -10.72 -6.08
C GLN A 68 11.99 -9.19 -6.03
N ARG A 69 12.42 -8.53 -7.10
CA ARG A 69 12.38 -7.05 -7.22
C ARG A 69 10.95 -6.51 -7.19
N ILE A 70 10.01 -7.15 -7.90
CA ILE A 70 8.59 -6.80 -7.87
C ILE A 70 8.03 -6.92 -6.44
N MET A 71 8.35 -8.01 -5.73
CA MET A 71 7.93 -8.21 -4.34
C MET A 71 8.49 -7.12 -3.42
N ALA A 72 9.79 -6.80 -3.54
CA ALA A 72 10.42 -5.75 -2.75
C ALA A 72 9.75 -4.38 -3.01
N ARG A 73 9.44 -4.06 -4.29
CA ARG A 73 8.73 -2.83 -4.66
C ARG A 73 7.33 -2.77 -4.05
N ALA A 74 6.59 -3.88 -4.11
CA ALA A 74 5.25 -3.97 -3.53
C ALA A 74 5.26 -3.77 -2.00
N LEU A 75 6.25 -4.33 -1.30
CA LEU A 75 6.43 -4.13 0.13
C LEU A 75 6.73 -2.67 0.49
N VAL A 76 7.58 -1.99 -0.30
CA VAL A 76 7.86 -0.56 -0.12
C VAL A 76 6.59 0.27 -0.33
N MET A 77 5.81 -0.01 -1.37
CA MET A 77 4.54 0.68 -1.62
C MET A 77 3.55 0.46 -0.46
N LEU A 78 3.48 -0.75 0.09
CA LEU A 78 2.64 -1.03 1.25
C LEU A 78 3.10 -0.25 2.50
N ALA A 79 4.41 -0.17 2.73
CA ALA A 79 4.97 0.57 3.86
C ALA A 79 4.72 2.08 3.76
N GLN A 80 4.72 2.65 2.54
CA GLN A 80 4.38 4.06 2.30
C GLN A 80 2.92 4.38 2.62
N HIS A 81 2.03 3.40 2.51
CA HIS A 81 0.60 3.54 2.85
C HIS A 81 0.28 3.13 4.29
N ALA A 82 1.29 2.77 5.09
CA ALA A 82 1.07 2.50 6.50
C ALA A 82 0.62 3.80 7.19
N PRO A 83 -0.47 3.79 7.99
CA PRO A 83 -0.92 4.97 8.68
C PRO A 83 0.22 5.52 9.53
N GLU A 84 0.53 6.80 9.35
CA GLU A 84 1.50 7.49 10.22
C GLU A 84 1.10 7.20 11.67
N ARG A 85 2.00 6.57 12.42
CA ARG A 85 1.79 6.38 13.85
C ARG A 85 1.63 7.77 14.44
N ALA A 86 0.42 8.09 14.92
CA ALA A 86 0.11 9.37 15.51
C ALA A 86 1.22 9.74 16.50
N GLY A 87 1.92 10.84 16.21
CA GLY A 87 3.09 11.25 16.99
C GLY A 87 2.72 11.46 18.46
N PRO A 88 3.70 11.34 19.38
CA PRO A 88 3.44 11.47 20.83
C PRO A 88 2.74 12.79 21.21
N GLY A 89 2.87 13.86 20.41
CA GLY A 89 2.12 15.10 20.55
C GLY A 89 0.61 14.98 20.28
N ALA A 90 0.22 14.33 19.18
CA ALA A 90 -1.19 14.14 18.82
C ALA A 90 -1.94 13.33 19.89
N ARG A 91 -1.29 12.30 20.44
CA ARG A 91 -1.86 11.50 21.52
C ARG A 91 -2.10 12.32 22.79
N ARG A 92 -1.19 13.25 23.13
CA ARG A 92 -1.36 14.17 24.27
C ARG A 92 -2.50 15.16 24.04
N VAL A 93 -2.65 15.69 22.83
CA VAL A 93 -3.75 16.59 22.48
C VAL A 93 -5.10 15.89 22.55
N VAL A 94 -5.21 14.69 21.97
CA VAL A 94 -6.46 13.88 22.04
C VAL A 94 -6.81 13.55 23.49
N LEU A 95 -5.83 13.19 24.31
CA LEU A 95 -6.05 12.85 25.71
C LEU A 95 -6.46 14.08 26.53
N ALA A 96 -5.83 15.24 26.29
CA ALA A 96 -6.25 16.49 26.91
C ALA A 96 -7.68 16.89 26.50
N ALA A 97 -8.03 16.75 25.21
CA ALA A 97 -9.38 17.01 24.73
C ALA A 97 -10.41 16.08 25.38
N ALA A 98 -10.11 14.78 25.48
CA ALA A 98 -10.98 13.81 26.15
C ALA A 98 -11.20 14.14 27.63
N VAL A 99 -10.15 14.57 28.35
CA VAL A 99 -10.25 15.00 29.75
C VAL A 99 -11.13 16.25 29.89
N VAL A 100 -10.97 17.24 29.01
CA VAL A 100 -11.81 18.45 29.03
C VAL A 100 -13.28 18.10 28.81
N VAL A 101 -13.59 17.22 27.84
CA VAL A 101 -14.96 16.76 27.61
C VAL A 101 -15.53 16.07 28.85
N ALA A 102 -14.77 15.19 29.50
CA ALA A 102 -15.21 14.52 30.72
C ALA A 102 -15.50 15.50 31.87
N ILE A 103 -14.66 16.53 32.05
CA ILE A 103 -14.88 17.57 33.06
C ILE A 103 -16.15 18.38 32.76
N VAL A 104 -16.38 18.75 31.51
CA VAL A 104 -17.59 19.46 31.08
C VAL A 104 -18.84 18.60 31.35
N MET A 105 -18.79 17.30 31.06
CA MET A 105 -19.90 16.41 31.36
C MET A 105 -20.16 16.30 32.87
N MET A 106 -19.12 16.11 33.70
CA MET A 106 -19.29 16.05 35.16
C MET A 106 -19.84 17.34 35.75
N THR A 107 -19.31 18.49 35.35
CA THR A 107 -19.78 19.80 35.86
C THR A 107 -21.22 20.09 35.46
N SER A 108 -21.63 19.70 34.24
CA SER A 108 -23.03 19.82 33.80
C SER A 108 -23.99 18.96 34.64
N ALA A 109 -23.59 17.73 34.99
CA ALA A 109 -24.39 16.81 35.78
C ALA A 109 -24.56 17.30 37.23
N VAL A 110 -23.48 17.79 37.84
CA VAL A 110 -23.51 18.37 39.19
C VAL A 110 -24.39 19.63 39.23
N TRP A 111 -24.25 20.50 38.23
CA TRP A 111 -25.07 21.71 38.13
C TRP A 111 -26.56 21.38 37.99
N ALA A 112 -26.92 20.42 37.12
CA ALA A 112 -28.29 19.97 36.95
C ALA A 112 -28.88 19.39 38.25
N ALA A 113 -28.13 18.55 38.96
CA ALA A 113 -28.55 17.97 40.24
C ALA A 113 -28.79 19.05 41.31
N SER A 114 -27.89 20.04 41.40
CA SER A 114 -28.03 21.14 42.36
C SER A 114 -29.27 22.01 42.09
N ARG A 115 -29.62 22.23 40.82
CA ARG A 115 -30.80 23.01 40.44
C ARG A 115 -32.10 22.27 40.77
N LEU A 116 -32.15 20.95 40.58
CA LEU A 116 -33.32 20.14 40.92
C LEU A 116 -33.61 20.17 42.42
N LEU A 117 -32.58 20.06 43.26
CA LEU A 117 -32.69 20.16 44.72
C LEU A 117 -33.17 21.54 45.18
N ALA A 118 -32.66 22.62 44.56
CA ALA A 118 -33.05 23.98 44.88
C ALA A 118 -34.50 24.31 44.48
N ASN A 119 -35.06 23.63 43.48
CA ASN A 119 -36.42 23.89 42.98
C ASN A 119 -37.50 23.04 43.68
N SER A 120 -37.09 22.11 44.56
CA SER A 120 -37.96 21.22 45.35
C SER A 120 -38.10 21.62 46.83
N GLY A 121 -37.49 22.73 47.24
CA GLY A 121 -37.54 23.28 48.60
C GLY A 121 -38.43 24.52 48.72
#